data_AF-A0A7Y5TAJ4-F1
#
_entry.id   AF-A0A7Y5TAJ4-F1
#
_cell.length_a   1.000
_cell.length_b   1.000
_cell.length_c   1.000
_cell.angle_alpha   90.00
_cell.angle_beta   90.00
_cell.angle_gamma   90.00
#
_symmetry.space_group_name_H-M   'P 1'
#
loop_
_entity.id
_entity.type
_entity.pdbx_description
1 polymer ?
#
loop_
_entity_poly.entity_id
_entity_poly.type
_entity_poly.pdbx_seq_one_letter_code
_entity_poly.pdbx_strand_id
1 'polypeptide(L)'
;MRGWLRRNRTTVTVTAAVLVVLVTLSVLSVRNVGHSGELDPDNDRPDGAQAVARVLDRHGVDVTVVRDARAFADATVDQDTTVVVTSTFSLGRSTAVALDWHTVSAGALVLATPSPTTVRTLRLPVAAAAVATGDRTPAGCTDDALVGLRLDVGVSVGYRPTGSADAERCFPVRSDPPTSLVLRVDRTVPTYVVGGTEMLTNGRVLRADNAAAALRLLGQHDRLVWYVPDPL
;
A
#
# COMPACT_ATOMS: atom_id res chain seq x y z
N MET A 1 33.42 -54.97 10.20
CA MET A 1 33.36 -53.51 9.88
C MET A 1 32.29 -53.09 8.85
N ARG A 2 31.64 -54.02 8.10
CA ARG A 2 30.63 -53.67 7.07
C ARG A 2 29.20 -53.39 7.59
N GLY A 3 28.89 -53.67 8.85
CA GLY A 3 27.56 -53.46 9.44
C GLY A 3 27.28 -52.04 9.96
N TRP A 4 28.34 -51.26 10.24
CA TRP A 4 28.22 -49.90 10.79
C TRP A 4 27.85 -48.86 9.73
N LEU A 5 28.38 -49.04 8.50
CA LEU A 5 28.13 -48.15 7.35
C LEU A 5 26.69 -48.18 6.83
N ARG A 6 25.96 -49.29 6.97
CA ARG A 6 24.55 -49.39 6.55
C ARG A 6 23.60 -48.74 7.55
N ARG A 7 23.90 -48.85 8.86
CA ARG A 7 23.08 -48.28 9.93
C ARG A 7 23.24 -46.76 10.03
N ASN A 8 24.41 -46.25 9.66
CA ASN A 8 24.67 -44.80 9.61
C ASN A 8 24.23 -44.11 8.33
N ARG A 9 23.97 -44.86 7.24
CA ARG A 9 23.55 -44.26 5.97
C ARG A 9 22.20 -43.57 6.09
N THR A 10 21.24 -44.21 6.75
CA THR A 10 19.91 -43.65 7.01
C THR A 10 19.98 -42.42 7.89
N THR A 11 20.76 -42.46 8.98
CA THR A 11 20.97 -41.29 9.85
C THR A 11 21.67 -40.15 9.10
N VAL A 12 22.70 -40.42 8.30
CA VAL A 12 23.37 -39.40 7.49
C VAL A 12 22.42 -38.77 6.47
N THR A 13 21.59 -39.55 5.76
CA THR A 13 20.58 -38.99 4.84
C THR A 13 19.52 -38.17 5.55
N VAL A 14 19.04 -38.63 6.73
CA VAL A 14 18.03 -37.90 7.50
C VAL A 14 18.62 -36.60 8.03
N THR A 15 19.84 -36.62 8.59
CA THR A 15 20.50 -35.40 9.08
C THR A 15 20.81 -34.43 7.95
N ALA A 16 21.24 -34.91 6.78
CA ALA A 16 21.45 -34.07 5.60
C ALA A 16 20.14 -33.45 5.09
N ALA A 17 19.06 -34.22 5.02
CA ALA A 17 17.74 -33.71 4.63
C ALA A 17 17.22 -32.67 5.63
N VAL A 18 17.36 -32.92 6.93
CA VAL A 18 17.00 -31.96 7.98
C VAL A 18 17.84 -30.68 7.88
N LEU A 19 19.14 -30.78 7.65
CA LEU A 19 20.01 -29.62 7.43
C LEU A 19 19.61 -28.83 6.19
N VAL A 20 19.30 -29.49 5.07
CA VAL A 20 18.80 -28.82 3.86
C VAL A 20 17.49 -28.10 4.17
N VAL A 21 16.54 -28.75 4.83
CA VAL A 21 15.27 -28.12 5.23
C VAL A 21 15.52 -26.91 6.15
N LEU A 22 16.38 -27.03 7.15
CA LEU A 22 16.72 -25.94 8.07
C LEU A 22 17.42 -24.78 7.37
N VAL A 23 18.33 -25.04 6.45
CA VAL A 23 18.99 -24.00 5.63
C VAL A 23 17.97 -23.33 4.70
N THR A 24 17.07 -24.11 4.09
CA THR A 24 16.02 -23.56 3.22
C THR A 24 15.05 -22.68 4.00
N LEU A 25 14.61 -23.13 5.18
CA LEU A 25 13.78 -22.34 6.09
C LEU A 25 14.51 -21.08 6.59
N SER A 26 15.80 -21.19 6.90
CA SER A 26 16.61 -20.06 7.35
C SER A 26 16.82 -19.02 6.25
N VAL A 27 17.07 -19.43 5.00
CA VAL A 27 17.17 -18.53 3.85
C VAL A 27 15.85 -17.83 3.55
N LEU A 28 14.72 -18.53 3.71
CA LEU A 28 13.38 -17.94 3.60
C LEU A 28 13.10 -16.95 4.73
N SER A 29 13.49 -17.27 5.96
CA SER A 29 13.33 -16.38 7.11
C SER A 29 14.21 -15.13 7.01
N VAL A 30 15.47 -15.25 6.58
CA VAL A 30 16.39 -14.10 6.45
C VAL A 30 15.90 -13.09 5.40
N ARG A 31 15.17 -13.53 4.35
CA ARG A 31 14.55 -12.61 3.39
C ARG A 31 13.39 -11.79 3.98
N ASN A 32 12.70 -12.29 5.00
CA ASN A 32 11.55 -11.63 5.66
C ASN A 32 11.92 -10.80 6.91
N VAL A 33 13.19 -10.79 7.33
CA VAL A 33 13.59 -10.07 8.57
C VAL A 33 13.68 -8.53 8.37
N GLY A 34 13.57 -8.02 7.14
CA GLY A 34 13.83 -6.60 6.85
C GLY A 34 12.64 -5.65 6.64
N HIS A 35 11.45 -6.16 6.28
CA HIS A 35 10.38 -5.30 5.75
C HIS A 35 9.10 -5.44 6.57
N SER A 36 9.08 -4.78 7.73
CA SER A 36 7.98 -4.82 8.68
C SER A 36 7.20 -3.51 8.82
N GLY A 37 7.33 -2.61 7.85
CA GLY A 37 6.58 -1.36 7.86
C GLY A 37 5.07 -1.61 7.79
N GLU A 38 4.29 -0.75 8.43
CA GLU A 38 2.84 -0.70 8.21
C GLU A 38 2.57 -0.44 6.72
N LEU A 39 1.61 -1.16 6.13
CA LEU A 39 1.27 -1.10 4.71
C LEU A 39 2.42 -1.44 3.74
N ASP A 40 3.49 -2.08 4.22
CA ASP A 40 4.57 -2.54 3.37
C ASP A 40 4.11 -3.78 2.56
N PRO A 41 4.28 -3.80 1.22
CA PRO A 41 3.88 -4.92 0.36
C PRO A 41 4.70 -6.19 0.59
N ASP A 42 5.83 -6.12 1.31
CA ASP A 42 6.60 -7.30 1.71
C ASP A 42 6.32 -7.75 3.15
N ASN A 43 5.56 -6.96 3.93
CA ASN A 43 5.17 -7.31 5.30
C ASN A 43 3.96 -8.26 5.33
N ASP A 44 4.16 -9.47 5.85
CA ASP A 44 3.16 -10.53 5.97
C ASP A 44 2.33 -10.46 7.26
N ARG A 45 2.66 -9.54 8.17
CA ARG A 45 1.94 -9.35 9.44
C ARG A 45 0.60 -8.65 9.24
N PRO A 46 -0.30 -8.66 10.23
CA PRO A 46 -1.65 -8.11 10.08
C PRO A 46 -1.71 -6.64 9.60
N ASP A 47 -0.70 -5.84 9.92
CA ASP A 47 -0.55 -4.43 9.58
C ASP A 47 0.17 -4.18 8.24
N GLY A 48 0.76 -5.20 7.63
CA GLY A 48 1.36 -5.14 6.29
C GLY A 48 0.33 -5.21 5.17
N ALA A 49 0.78 -5.09 3.91
CA ALA A 49 -0.07 -5.09 2.71
C ALA A 49 0.28 -6.21 1.70
N GLN A 50 1.05 -7.21 2.12
CA GLN A 50 1.53 -8.29 1.23
C GLN A 50 0.41 -9.04 0.51
N ALA A 51 -0.75 -9.27 1.16
CA ALA A 51 -1.87 -9.95 0.52
C ALA A 51 -2.36 -9.19 -0.73
N VAL A 52 -2.52 -7.87 -0.63
CA VAL A 52 -2.95 -7.02 -1.75
C VAL A 52 -1.90 -7.03 -2.86
N ALA A 53 -0.63 -6.82 -2.53
CA ALA A 53 0.46 -6.80 -3.49
C ALA A 53 0.57 -8.12 -4.27
N ARG A 54 0.49 -9.26 -3.58
CA ARG A 54 0.57 -10.60 -4.20
C ARG A 54 -0.63 -10.90 -5.09
N VAL A 55 -1.81 -10.41 -4.75
CA VAL A 55 -3.02 -10.60 -5.58
C VAL A 55 -2.92 -9.74 -6.83
N LEU A 56 -2.51 -8.47 -6.73
CA LEU A 56 -2.30 -7.60 -7.89
C LEU A 56 -1.30 -8.22 -8.88
N ASP A 57 -0.14 -8.64 -8.38
CA ASP A 57 0.91 -9.32 -9.15
C ASP A 57 0.40 -10.59 -9.85
N ARG A 58 -0.30 -11.46 -9.09
CA ARG A 58 -0.88 -12.69 -9.65
C ARG A 58 -1.96 -12.43 -10.71
N HIS A 59 -2.64 -11.29 -10.63
CA HIS A 59 -3.73 -10.93 -11.53
C HIS A 59 -3.30 -9.96 -12.65
N GLY A 60 -2.00 -9.88 -12.93
CA GLY A 60 -1.47 -9.26 -14.15
C GLY A 60 -1.02 -7.81 -14.00
N VAL A 61 -1.02 -7.25 -12.80
CA VAL A 61 -0.42 -5.93 -12.53
C VAL A 61 1.07 -6.13 -12.24
N ASP A 62 1.96 -5.46 -12.97
CA ASP A 62 3.39 -5.49 -12.71
C ASP A 62 3.72 -4.63 -11.47
N VAL A 63 3.94 -5.29 -10.32
CA VAL A 63 4.17 -4.63 -9.03
C VAL A 63 5.67 -4.43 -8.79
N THR A 64 6.11 -3.17 -8.88
CA THR A 64 7.49 -2.77 -8.55
C THR A 64 7.53 -2.05 -7.21
N VAL A 65 8.20 -2.66 -6.22
CA VAL A 65 8.42 -2.04 -4.90
C VAL A 65 9.72 -1.25 -4.92
N VAL A 66 9.65 0.03 -4.58
CA VAL A 66 10.82 0.92 -4.47
C VAL A 66 10.89 1.55 -3.09
N ARG A 67 12.09 1.76 -2.56
CA ARG A 67 12.29 2.13 -1.15
C ARG A 67 13.11 3.40 -0.94
N ASP A 68 13.93 3.77 -1.92
CA ASP A 68 14.70 5.00 -1.92
C ASP A 68 14.34 5.90 -3.11
N ALA A 69 14.71 7.17 -3.00
CA ALA A 69 14.35 8.19 -3.99
C ALA A 69 15.00 7.95 -5.36
N ARG A 70 16.16 7.29 -5.41
CA ARG A 70 16.87 7.01 -6.67
C ARG A 70 16.20 5.86 -7.41
N ALA A 71 15.92 4.76 -6.72
CA ALA A 71 15.15 3.66 -7.28
C ALA A 71 13.77 4.11 -7.78
N PHE A 72 13.11 5.00 -7.04
CA PHE A 72 11.85 5.59 -7.50
C PHE A 72 12.04 6.45 -8.77
N ALA A 73 13.10 7.27 -8.86
CA ALA A 73 13.39 8.07 -10.04
C ALA A 73 13.75 7.22 -11.28
N ASP A 74 14.36 6.05 -11.07
CA ASP A 74 14.71 5.12 -12.14
C ASP A 74 13.50 4.25 -12.59
N ALA A 75 12.44 4.19 -11.79
CA ALA A 75 11.23 3.43 -12.12
C ALA A 75 10.41 4.10 -13.24
N THR A 76 9.84 3.28 -14.12
CA THR A 76 8.98 3.76 -15.22
C THR A 76 7.62 4.23 -14.68
N VAL A 77 7.36 5.54 -14.83
CA VAL A 77 6.10 6.17 -14.44
C VAL A 77 5.51 6.90 -15.65
N ASP A 78 4.45 6.33 -16.22
CA ASP A 78 3.69 6.89 -17.32
C ASP A 78 2.18 6.67 -17.12
N GLN A 79 1.39 6.94 -18.15
CA GLN A 79 -0.07 6.90 -18.10
C GLN A 79 -0.65 5.52 -17.78
N ASP A 80 0.13 4.44 -17.93
CA ASP A 80 -0.28 3.08 -17.57
C ASP A 80 0.32 2.65 -16.21
N THR A 81 0.82 3.61 -15.41
CA THR A 81 1.31 3.37 -14.04
C THR A 81 0.38 4.00 -13.00
N THR A 82 -0.07 3.18 -12.05
CA THR A 82 -0.52 3.65 -10.73
C THR A 82 0.69 3.77 -9.81
N VAL A 83 0.88 4.92 -9.17
CA VAL A 83 1.90 5.09 -8.11
C VAL A 83 1.20 5.12 -6.77
N VAL A 84 1.53 4.19 -5.88
CA VAL A 84 1.09 4.24 -4.47
C VAL A 84 2.26 4.58 -3.57
N VAL A 85 2.05 5.53 -2.67
CA VAL A 85 3.04 5.91 -1.67
C VAL A 85 2.50 5.62 -0.28
N THR A 86 3.11 4.65 0.39
CA THR A 86 2.88 4.36 1.81
C THR A 86 3.97 5.01 2.65
N SER A 87 3.87 4.92 3.98
CA SER A 87 4.84 5.53 4.92
C SER A 87 5.14 7.01 4.60
N THR A 88 4.12 7.76 4.20
CA THR A 88 4.27 9.15 3.69
C THR A 88 4.88 10.13 4.69
N PHE A 89 4.90 9.78 5.97
CA PHE A 89 5.61 10.53 7.02
C PHE A 89 7.13 10.51 6.86
N SER A 90 7.69 9.49 6.19
CA SER A 90 9.12 9.38 5.85
C SER A 90 9.50 10.18 4.62
N LEU A 91 8.55 10.81 3.91
CA LEU A 91 8.86 11.69 2.78
C LEU A 91 9.47 12.99 3.28
N GLY A 92 10.80 13.10 3.18
CA GLY A 92 11.50 14.36 3.28
C GLY A 92 11.02 15.37 2.21
N ARG A 93 11.21 16.67 2.46
CA ARG A 93 10.72 17.73 1.58
C ARG A 93 11.23 17.61 0.13
N SER A 94 12.51 17.30 -0.07
CA SER A 94 13.11 17.11 -1.39
C SER A 94 12.51 15.89 -2.10
N THR A 95 12.35 14.77 -1.38
CA THR A 95 11.75 13.53 -1.90
C THR A 95 10.30 13.75 -2.31
N ALA A 96 9.51 14.47 -1.50
CA ALA A 96 8.13 14.81 -1.85
C ALA A 96 8.05 15.71 -3.11
N VAL A 97 8.97 16.67 -3.27
CA VAL A 97 9.02 17.47 -4.51
C VAL A 97 9.41 16.60 -5.71
N ALA A 98 10.40 15.72 -5.57
CA ALA A 98 10.77 14.79 -6.63
C ALA A 98 9.62 13.83 -7.00
N LEU A 99 8.87 13.36 -6.00
CA LEU A 99 7.65 12.57 -6.18
C LEU A 99 6.62 13.32 -7.02
N ASP A 100 6.32 14.58 -6.69
CA ASP A 100 5.34 15.39 -7.44
C ASP A 100 5.76 15.56 -8.91
N TRP A 101 7.06 15.77 -9.16
CA TRP A 101 7.60 15.91 -10.52
C TRP A 101 7.61 14.60 -11.31
N HIS A 102 7.98 13.47 -10.70
CA HIS A 102 8.09 12.18 -11.38
C HIS A 102 6.72 11.57 -11.69
N THR A 103 5.67 11.99 -10.98
CA THR A 103 4.31 11.45 -11.12
C THR A 103 3.41 12.27 -12.04
N VAL A 104 3.92 13.32 -12.70
CA VAL A 104 3.12 14.17 -13.60
C VAL A 104 2.57 13.43 -14.82
N SER A 105 3.21 12.34 -15.22
CA SER A 105 2.79 11.47 -16.32
C SER A 105 2.06 10.21 -15.84
N ALA A 106 1.93 9.99 -14.54
CA ALA A 106 1.30 8.78 -13.99
C ALA A 106 -0.19 8.70 -14.38
N GLY A 107 -0.71 7.49 -14.54
CA GLY A 107 -2.16 7.27 -14.69
C GLY A 107 -2.93 7.65 -13.42
N ALA A 108 -2.35 7.37 -12.25
CA ALA A 108 -2.90 7.80 -10.96
C ALA A 108 -1.83 7.88 -9.86
N LEU A 109 -2.06 8.75 -8.87
CA LEU A 109 -1.27 8.83 -7.64
C LEU A 109 -2.14 8.51 -6.43
N VAL A 110 -1.74 7.53 -5.62
CA VAL A 110 -2.42 7.14 -4.38
C VAL A 110 -1.51 7.44 -3.19
N LEU A 111 -1.94 8.32 -2.30
CA LEU A 111 -1.21 8.70 -1.09
C LEU A 111 -1.90 8.10 0.13
N ALA A 112 -1.23 7.15 0.78
CA ALA A 112 -1.71 6.53 2.01
C ALA A 112 -1.36 7.40 3.21
N THR A 113 -2.41 7.93 3.85
CA THR A 113 -2.40 8.78 5.03
C THR A 113 -1.33 9.87 4.96
N PRO A 114 -1.32 10.75 3.93
CA PRO A 114 -0.31 11.79 3.80
C PRO A 114 -0.24 12.64 5.07
N SER A 115 0.97 12.74 5.62
CA SER A 115 1.25 13.58 6.79
C SER A 115 0.97 15.06 6.51
N PRO A 116 0.75 15.90 7.55
CA PRO A 116 0.58 17.35 7.34
C PRO A 116 1.75 18.00 6.59
N THR A 117 2.97 17.49 6.77
CA THR A 117 4.15 17.94 6.02
C THR A 117 4.03 17.58 4.55
N THR A 118 3.66 16.33 4.24
CA THR A 118 3.44 15.84 2.88
C THR A 118 2.34 16.63 2.18
N VAL A 119 1.19 16.84 2.85
CA VAL A 119 0.07 17.67 2.36
C VAL A 119 0.56 19.06 1.97
N ARG A 120 1.33 19.73 2.84
CA ARG A 120 1.87 21.07 2.57
C ARG A 120 2.91 21.08 1.45
N THR A 121 3.82 20.11 1.42
CA THR A 121 4.90 20.06 0.42
C THR A 121 4.39 19.76 -0.99
N LEU A 122 3.44 18.82 -1.10
CA LEU A 122 2.76 18.49 -2.36
C LEU A 122 1.64 19.49 -2.72
N ARG A 123 1.40 20.51 -1.86
CA ARG A 123 0.34 21.51 -2.03
C ARG A 123 -1.04 20.89 -2.26
N LEU A 124 -1.32 19.79 -1.55
CA LEU A 124 -2.62 19.13 -1.66
C LEU A 124 -3.69 20.02 -1.03
N PRO A 125 -4.82 20.29 -1.71
CA PRO A 125 -5.88 21.15 -1.20
C PRO A 125 -6.79 20.37 -0.23
N VAL A 126 -6.20 19.75 0.79
CA VAL A 126 -6.90 18.88 1.73
C VAL A 126 -6.55 19.21 3.18
N ALA A 127 -7.49 18.96 4.07
CA ALA A 127 -7.28 18.98 5.52
C ALA A 127 -7.66 17.61 6.10
N ALA A 128 -6.87 17.17 7.07
CA ALA A 128 -7.05 15.91 7.78
C ALA A 128 -7.77 16.11 9.12
N ALA A 129 -8.54 15.11 9.55
CA ALA A 129 -9.06 14.98 10.90
C ALA A 129 -9.01 13.51 11.32
N ALA A 130 -8.80 13.24 12.60
CA ALA A 130 -8.97 11.89 13.14
C ALA A 130 -10.45 11.52 13.10
N VAL A 131 -10.76 10.29 12.68
CA VAL A 131 -12.12 9.78 12.59
C VAL A 131 -12.19 8.37 13.13
N ALA A 132 -13.34 8.03 13.70
CA ALA A 132 -13.70 6.66 14.01
C ALA A 132 -14.89 6.30 13.13
N THR A 133 -14.80 5.18 12.43
CA THR A 133 -15.90 4.69 11.61
C THR A 133 -16.63 3.56 12.30
N GLY A 134 -17.92 3.45 11.99
CA GLY A 134 -18.68 2.24 12.29
C GLY A 134 -18.44 1.18 11.21
N ASP A 135 -19.04 0.01 11.42
CA ASP A 135 -18.99 -1.07 10.44
C ASP A 135 -19.61 -0.60 9.11
N ARG A 136 -18.89 -0.81 8.00
CA ARG A 136 -19.38 -0.66 6.61
C ARG A 136 -19.80 0.76 6.21
N THR A 137 -18.82 1.61 5.93
CA THR A 137 -19.00 2.93 5.30
C THR A 137 -19.22 2.77 3.79
N PRO A 138 -20.41 3.12 3.24
CA PRO A 138 -20.68 2.97 1.82
C PRO A 138 -20.03 4.06 0.97
N ALA A 139 -19.76 3.73 -0.30
CA ALA A 139 -19.32 4.69 -1.28
C ALA A 139 -20.42 5.73 -1.57
N GLY A 140 -20.04 7.00 -1.60
CA GLY A 140 -20.86 8.16 -1.97
C GLY A 140 -20.33 8.91 -3.19
N CYS A 141 -19.36 8.33 -3.90
CA CYS A 141 -18.81 8.83 -5.15
C CYS A 141 -19.28 8.03 -6.37
N THR A 142 -18.98 8.58 -7.55
CA THR A 142 -19.18 8.00 -8.88
C THR A 142 -17.89 7.48 -9.51
N ASP A 143 -16.76 7.57 -8.80
CA ASP A 143 -15.47 7.02 -9.22
C ASP A 143 -15.56 5.51 -9.53
N ASP A 144 -15.17 5.11 -10.74
CA ASP A 144 -15.34 3.74 -11.24
C ASP A 144 -14.61 2.69 -10.39
N ALA A 145 -13.48 3.05 -9.76
CA ALA A 145 -12.73 2.11 -8.93
C ALA A 145 -13.46 1.82 -7.60
N LEU A 146 -14.26 2.77 -7.11
CA LEU A 146 -14.79 2.77 -5.74
C LEU A 146 -16.32 2.75 -5.65
N VAL A 147 -17.03 3.04 -6.74
CA VAL A 147 -18.49 3.11 -6.78
C VAL A 147 -19.14 1.80 -6.35
N GLY A 148 -20.18 1.90 -5.53
CA GLY A 148 -20.96 0.76 -5.05
C GLY A 148 -20.29 -0.11 -3.97
N LEU A 149 -19.06 0.22 -3.55
CA LEU A 149 -18.33 -0.52 -2.53
C LEU A 149 -18.66 -0.05 -1.10
N ARG A 150 -18.28 -0.85 -0.11
CA ARG A 150 -18.35 -0.52 1.32
C ARG A 150 -17.02 -0.82 2.02
N LEU A 151 -16.47 0.16 2.74
CA LEU A 151 -15.27 -0.03 3.55
C LEU A 151 -15.62 -0.40 4.99
N ASP A 152 -14.86 -1.34 5.55
CA ASP A 152 -14.91 -1.70 6.96
C ASP A 152 -13.53 -1.49 7.58
N VAL A 153 -13.34 -0.29 8.14
CA VAL A 153 -12.13 0.18 8.81
C VAL A 153 -12.52 0.73 10.20
N GLY A 154 -11.55 0.85 11.10
CA GLY A 154 -11.75 1.28 12.48
C GLY A 154 -11.40 2.74 12.70
N VAL A 155 -10.35 2.99 13.50
CA VAL A 155 -9.82 4.35 13.67
C VAL A 155 -9.00 4.68 12.44
N SER A 156 -9.23 5.84 11.85
CA SER A 156 -8.65 6.24 10.57
C SER A 156 -8.45 7.75 10.51
N VAL A 157 -7.90 8.21 9.39
CA VAL A 157 -7.86 9.64 9.06
C VAL A 157 -8.94 9.94 8.03
N GLY A 158 -9.74 10.97 8.29
CA GLY A 158 -10.68 11.52 7.34
C GLY A 158 -10.07 12.74 6.66
N TYR A 159 -10.24 12.85 5.35
CA TYR A 159 -9.81 14.02 4.58
C TYR A 159 -11.00 14.81 4.06
N ARG A 160 -10.82 16.12 3.93
CA ARG A 160 -11.77 17.03 3.30
C ARG A 160 -11.04 18.00 2.38
N PRO A 161 -11.64 18.43 1.26
CA PRO A 161 -11.12 19.53 0.46
C PRO A 161 -11.05 20.81 1.27
N THR A 162 -10.12 21.67 0.88
CA THR A 162 -9.96 23.05 1.36
C THR A 162 -10.14 24.02 0.19
N GLY A 163 -10.74 25.18 0.46
CA GLY A 163 -11.00 26.18 -0.59
C GLY A 163 -12.03 25.66 -1.60
N SER A 164 -11.80 25.96 -2.88
CA SER A 164 -12.68 25.58 -4.01
C SER A 164 -12.12 24.41 -4.82
N ALA A 165 -11.33 23.53 -4.19
CA ALA A 165 -10.73 22.40 -4.90
C ALA A 165 -11.81 21.42 -5.38
N ASP A 166 -11.67 20.99 -6.62
CA ASP A 166 -12.49 19.93 -7.20
C ASP A 166 -12.04 18.59 -6.62
N ALA A 167 -12.87 18.02 -5.76
CA ALA A 167 -12.55 16.82 -5.03
C ALA A 167 -13.79 15.99 -4.74
N GLU A 168 -13.73 14.71 -5.08
CA GLU A 168 -14.82 13.76 -4.90
C GLU A 168 -14.62 12.97 -3.60
N ARG A 169 -15.66 12.92 -2.77
CA ARG A 169 -15.66 12.21 -1.48
C ARG A 169 -16.22 10.82 -1.66
N CYS A 170 -15.35 9.80 -1.62
CA CYS A 170 -15.80 8.44 -1.85
C CYS A 170 -16.41 7.74 -0.65
N PHE A 171 -15.85 7.83 0.55
CA PHE A 171 -16.39 7.13 1.72
C PHE A 171 -16.63 8.14 2.84
N PRO A 172 -17.73 8.92 2.76
CA PRO A 172 -17.99 10.00 3.70
C PRO A 172 -18.22 9.44 5.10
N VAL A 173 -17.60 10.08 6.10
CA VAL A 173 -17.74 9.72 7.51
C VAL A 173 -18.39 10.86 8.27
N ARG A 174 -19.16 10.50 9.31
CA ARG A 174 -19.83 11.48 10.16
C ARG A 174 -18.79 12.13 11.08
N SER A 175 -18.35 13.32 10.70
CA SER A 175 -17.46 14.18 11.48
C SER A 175 -17.90 15.64 11.35
N ASP A 176 -17.47 16.49 12.27
CA ASP A 176 -17.66 17.93 12.17
C ASP A 176 -16.29 18.64 12.17
N PRO A 177 -15.84 19.21 11.03
CA PRO A 177 -16.52 19.24 9.71
C PRO A 177 -16.53 17.87 9.00
N PRO A 178 -17.40 17.65 7.99
CA PRO A 178 -17.48 16.37 7.26
C PRO A 178 -16.20 16.00 6.51
N THR A 179 -15.80 14.73 6.64
CA THR A 179 -14.60 14.15 6.01
C THR A 179 -14.93 12.86 5.26
N SER A 180 -13.96 12.31 4.54
CA SER A 180 -14.08 11.08 3.77
C SER A 180 -12.82 10.21 3.96
N LEU A 181 -12.97 8.89 4.01
CA LEU A 181 -11.83 7.96 4.11
C LEU A 181 -11.00 7.90 2.84
N VAL A 182 -11.61 8.19 1.70
CA VAL A 182 -10.92 8.38 0.42
C VAL A 182 -11.44 9.66 -0.22
N LEU A 183 -10.52 10.53 -0.60
CA LEU A 183 -10.81 11.74 -1.37
C LEU A 183 -10.05 11.66 -2.68
N ARG A 184 -10.75 11.70 -3.81
CA ARG A 184 -10.11 11.87 -5.11
C ARG A 184 -10.01 13.37 -5.40
N VAL A 185 -8.82 13.83 -5.74
CA VAL A 185 -8.54 15.22 -6.11
C VAL A 185 -8.01 15.21 -7.53
N ASP A 186 -8.68 15.91 -8.44
CA ASP A 186 -8.19 16.06 -9.80
C ASP A 186 -7.14 17.17 -9.83
N ARG A 187 -5.87 16.76 -10.01
CA ARG A 187 -4.71 17.66 -10.19
C ARG A 187 -4.15 17.46 -11.59
N THR A 188 -2.83 17.49 -11.74
CA THR A 188 -2.15 17.04 -12.97
C THR A 188 -2.55 15.61 -13.35
N VAL A 189 -2.69 14.74 -12.34
CA VAL A 189 -3.15 13.36 -12.45
C VAL A 189 -4.20 13.09 -11.37
N PRO A 190 -5.12 12.12 -11.56
CA PRO A 190 -6.03 11.67 -10.51
C PRO A 190 -5.25 11.32 -9.25
N THR A 191 -5.46 12.09 -8.18
CA THR A 191 -4.74 11.93 -6.91
C THR A 191 -5.71 11.46 -5.82
N TYR A 192 -5.54 10.23 -5.34
CA TYR A 192 -6.33 9.66 -4.26
C TYR A 192 -5.62 9.86 -2.93
N VAL A 193 -6.27 10.58 -2.02
CA VAL A 193 -5.84 10.74 -0.63
C VAL A 193 -6.63 9.75 0.22
N VAL A 194 -5.95 8.70 0.69
CA VAL A 194 -6.55 7.56 1.38
C VAL A 194 -6.19 7.64 2.85
N GLY A 195 -7.17 7.89 3.73
CA GLY A 195 -6.98 7.79 5.17
C GLY A 195 -7.59 6.53 5.80
N GLY A 196 -8.49 5.84 5.09
CA GLY A 196 -8.98 4.48 5.43
C GLY A 196 -8.02 3.38 5.00
N THR A 197 -6.72 3.53 5.28
CA THR A 197 -5.65 2.64 4.78
C THR A 197 -5.72 1.22 5.31
N GLU A 198 -6.43 1.00 6.41
CA GLU A 198 -6.72 -0.33 6.93
C GLU A 198 -7.35 -1.26 5.88
N MET A 199 -8.04 -0.72 4.86
CA MET A 199 -8.55 -1.52 3.74
C MET A 199 -7.46 -2.28 2.96
N LEU A 200 -6.21 -1.81 3.02
CA LEU A 200 -5.04 -2.41 2.38
C LEU A 200 -4.35 -3.47 3.27
N THR A 201 -4.66 -3.50 4.56
CA THR A 201 -3.92 -4.32 5.54
C THR A 201 -4.32 -5.80 5.45
N ASN A 202 -3.36 -6.70 5.65
CA ASN A 202 -3.59 -8.15 5.68
C ASN A 202 -4.69 -8.54 6.68
N GLY A 203 -4.78 -7.84 7.83
CA GLY A 203 -5.74 -8.11 8.90
C GLY A 203 -7.18 -7.67 8.59
N ARG A 204 -7.40 -6.74 7.65
CA ARG A 204 -8.74 -6.20 7.34
C ARG A 204 -9.12 -6.24 5.87
N VAL A 205 -8.23 -6.63 4.96
CA VAL A 205 -8.52 -6.71 3.52
C VAL A 205 -9.75 -7.58 3.21
N LEU A 206 -10.05 -8.60 4.02
CA LEU A 206 -11.23 -9.48 3.86
C LEU A 206 -12.52 -8.95 4.50
N ARG A 207 -12.53 -7.74 5.08
CA ARG A 207 -13.72 -7.13 5.68
C ARG A 207 -14.49 -6.34 4.65
N ALA A 208 -15.82 -6.54 4.59
CA ALA A 208 -16.71 -5.90 3.62
C ALA A 208 -16.11 -5.95 2.18
N ASP A 209 -16.02 -4.80 1.51
CA ASP A 209 -15.47 -4.69 0.15
C ASP A 209 -14.03 -4.13 0.15
N ASN A 210 -13.31 -4.20 1.28
CA ASN A 210 -11.95 -3.65 1.39
C ASN A 210 -11.00 -4.20 0.31
N ALA A 211 -11.02 -5.51 0.06
CA ALA A 211 -10.24 -6.14 -1.01
C ALA A 211 -10.62 -5.56 -2.38
N ALA A 212 -11.91 -5.40 -2.67
CA ALA A 212 -12.36 -4.85 -3.94
C ALA A 212 -11.89 -3.40 -4.11
N ALA A 213 -11.99 -2.58 -3.06
CA ALA A 213 -11.52 -1.21 -3.08
C ALA A 213 -10.00 -1.13 -3.26
N ALA A 214 -9.24 -1.92 -2.51
CA ALA A 214 -7.78 -1.99 -2.61
C ALA A 214 -7.32 -2.41 -4.01
N LEU A 215 -7.88 -3.51 -4.53
CA LEU A 215 -7.46 -4.07 -5.81
C LEU A 215 -7.86 -3.18 -6.98
N ARG A 216 -9.08 -2.62 -6.98
CA ARG A 216 -9.53 -1.72 -8.05
C ARG A 216 -8.80 -0.38 -8.01
N LEU A 217 -8.52 0.15 -6.82
CA LEU A 217 -7.81 1.43 -6.68
C LEU A 217 -6.34 1.33 -7.09
N LEU A 218 -5.65 0.25 -6.69
CA LEU A 218 -4.22 0.09 -6.97
C LEU A 218 -3.94 -0.56 -8.34
N GLY A 219 -4.86 -1.39 -8.82
CA GLY A 219 -4.77 -2.07 -10.11
C GLY A 219 -5.53 -1.37 -11.24
N GLN A 220 -5.67 -0.04 -11.20
CA GLN A 220 -6.32 0.73 -12.28
C GLN A 220 -5.58 0.63 -13.62
N HIS A 221 -4.28 0.34 -13.56
CA HIS A 221 -3.40 0.29 -14.71
C HIS A 221 -2.49 -0.96 -14.64
N ASP A 222 -1.84 -1.27 -15.75
CA ASP A 222 -1.01 -2.47 -15.91
C ASP A 222 0.23 -2.49 -15.01
N ARG A 223 0.72 -1.31 -14.59
CA ARG A 223 1.88 -1.16 -13.71
C ARG A 223 1.52 -0.52 -12.38
N LEU A 224 2.09 -1.04 -11.30
CA LEU A 224 2.00 -0.48 -9.96
C LEU A 224 3.42 -0.23 -9.42
N VAL A 225 3.78 1.04 -9.25
CA VAL A 225 4.96 1.42 -8.47
C VAL A 225 4.53 1.64 -7.03
N TRP A 226 4.98 0.77 -6.14
CA TRP A 226 4.73 0.87 -4.70
C TRP A 226 5.95 1.50 -4.01
N TYR A 227 5.89 2.81 -3.78
CA TYR A 227 6.95 3.53 -3.10
C TYR A 227 6.76 3.47 -1.58
N VAL A 228 7.72 2.87 -0.88
CA VAL A 228 7.79 2.78 0.59
C VAL A 228 9.04 3.53 1.05
N PRO A 229 8.98 4.85 1.28
CA PRO A 229 10.16 5.62 1.63
C PRO A 229 10.75 5.12 2.96
N ASP A 230 12.00 4.66 2.92
CA ASP A 230 12.77 4.36 4.12
C ASP A 230 13.30 5.67 4.73
N PRO A 231 13.13 5.92 6.04
CA PRO A 231 13.76 7.06 6.71
C PRO A 231 15.30 7.00 6.78
N LEU A 232 15.95 5.90 6.37
CA LEU A 232 17.39 5.67 6.52
C LEU A 232 18.19 5.70 5.21
#